data_AF-A0A3M2CLH9-F1
#
_entry.id   AF-A0A3M2CLH9-F1
#
_cell.length_a   1.000
_cell.length_b   1.000
_cell.length_c   1.000
_cell.angle_alpha   90.00
_cell.angle_beta   90.00
_cell.angle_gamma   90.00
#
_symmetry.space_group_name_H-M   'P 1'
#
loop_
_entity.id
_entity.type
_entity.pdbx_description
1 polymer ?
#
loop_
_entity_poly.entity_id
_entity_poly.type
_entity_poly.pdbx_seq_one_letter_code
_entity_poly.pdbx_strand_id
1 'polypeptide(L)'
;MARTREGPPVNHRLTEDDRYQLAGRAEASTRANRPTHLVAIALVVLAVAVLGVLVGWRSDSSASRELSRRSAELAQINERADRLTELTAQLANTSNAELNRPIPDMLSRLQNLAREAGLATLPDVPRTDNEAFDNARRVNYRYDARSRNQVRDASLEKLLTWVNLVTERIPGMHVRQISLTPQANAWSMEVTFARYERLE
;
A
#
# COMPACT_ATOMS: atom_id res chain seq x y z
N MET A 1 100.40 -29.55 52.54
CA MET A 1 99.15 -29.23 53.27
C MET A 1 98.39 -28.25 52.39
N ALA A 2 97.20 -28.51 51.85
CA ALA A 2 95.98 -28.96 52.49
C ALA A 2 95.12 -29.85 51.55
N ARG A 3 94.42 -30.83 52.12
CA ARG A 3 93.41 -31.66 51.43
C ARG A 3 92.04 -30.98 51.52
N THR A 4 91.44 -30.68 50.39
CA THR A 4 90.02 -30.32 50.28
C THR A 4 89.17 -31.58 50.53
N ARG A 5 88.30 -31.54 51.55
CA ARG A 5 87.25 -32.55 51.76
C ARG A 5 86.03 -32.16 50.92
N GLU A 6 85.74 -32.93 49.88
CA GLU A 6 84.44 -32.91 49.22
C GLU A 6 83.40 -33.59 50.14
N GLY A 7 82.40 -32.84 50.58
CA GLY A 7 81.21 -33.39 51.25
C GLY A 7 80.24 -33.95 50.20
N PRO A 8 79.51 -35.03 50.51
CA PRO A 8 78.63 -35.66 49.53
C PRO A 8 77.44 -34.75 49.16
N PRO A 9 76.92 -34.84 47.91
CA PRO A 9 75.75 -34.08 47.50
C PRO A 9 74.53 -34.53 48.31
N VAL A 10 73.97 -33.61 49.10
CA VAL A 10 72.68 -33.82 49.76
C VAL A 10 71.60 -33.81 48.69
N ASN A 11 71.25 -34.99 48.19
CA ASN A 11 70.06 -35.17 47.37
C ASN A 11 68.83 -34.94 48.25
N HIS A 12 68.34 -33.70 48.28
CA HIS A 12 67.06 -33.34 48.89
C HIS A 12 65.93 -33.97 48.06
N ARG A 13 65.70 -35.27 48.27
CA ARG A 13 64.48 -35.92 47.78
C ARG A 13 63.33 -35.28 48.52
N LEU A 14 62.57 -34.45 47.81
CA LEU A 14 61.32 -33.84 48.28
C LEU A 14 60.52 -34.88 49.05
N THR A 15 60.36 -34.63 50.35
CA THR A 15 59.57 -35.44 51.27
C THR A 15 58.14 -35.53 50.76
N GLU A 16 57.46 -36.63 51.04
CA GLU A 16 56.10 -36.86 50.55
C GLU A 16 55.14 -35.74 50.96
N ASP A 17 55.30 -35.21 52.17
CA ASP A 17 54.58 -34.03 52.66
C ASP A 17 54.85 -32.74 51.85
N ASP A 18 56.08 -32.51 51.39
CA ASP A 18 56.41 -31.34 50.57
C ASP A 18 55.74 -31.44 49.20
N ARG A 19 55.61 -32.66 48.65
CA ARG A 19 54.91 -32.90 47.38
C ARG A 19 53.42 -32.64 47.50
N TYR A 20 52.80 -33.05 48.62
CA TYR A 20 51.39 -32.75 48.87
C TYR A 20 51.13 -31.26 49.08
N GLN A 21 52.03 -30.54 49.77
CA GLN A 21 51.91 -29.09 49.93
C GLN A 21 52.12 -28.33 48.60
N LEU A 22 53.07 -28.76 47.78
CA LEU A 22 53.27 -28.23 46.43
C LEU A 22 52.07 -28.51 45.52
N ALA A 23 51.52 -29.73 45.57
CA ALA A 23 50.32 -30.09 44.82
C ALA A 23 49.11 -29.24 45.24
N GLY A 24 48.89 -29.05 46.55
CA GLY A 24 47.79 -28.22 47.06
C GLY A 24 47.92 -26.74 46.66
N ARG A 25 49.13 -26.18 46.64
CA ARG A 25 49.37 -24.80 46.17
C ARG A 25 49.20 -24.64 44.65
N ALA A 26 49.57 -25.65 43.87
CA ALA A 26 49.34 -25.68 42.43
C ALA A 26 47.84 -25.84 42.09
N GLU A 27 47.09 -26.60 42.89
CA GLU A 27 45.64 -26.74 42.70
C GLU A 27 44.89 -25.45 43.10
N ALA A 28 45.34 -24.76 44.15
CA ALA A 28 44.79 -23.47 44.53
C ALA A 28 45.06 -22.38 43.47
N SER A 29 46.25 -22.34 42.86
CA SER A 29 46.58 -21.38 41.80
C SER A 29 45.83 -21.66 40.50
N THR A 30 45.57 -22.93 40.17
CA THR A 30 44.75 -23.32 39.01
C THR A 30 43.26 -23.00 39.21
N ARG A 31 42.75 -22.89 40.45
CA ARG A 31 41.39 -22.39 40.71
C ARG A 31 41.31 -20.85 40.66
N ALA A 32 42.32 -20.14 41.17
CA ALA A 32 42.38 -18.68 41.14
C ALA A 32 42.48 -18.11 39.72
N ASN A 33 43.12 -18.84 38.80
CA ASN A 33 43.28 -18.46 37.38
C ASN A 33 42.28 -19.11 36.43
N ARG A 34 41.12 -19.59 36.91
CA ARG A 34 40.01 -20.00 36.04
C ARG A 34 39.02 -18.83 35.90
N PRO A 35 39.12 -18.00 34.85
CA PRO A 35 38.24 -16.86 34.66
C PRO A 35 36.86 -17.32 34.15
N THR A 36 36.13 -18.05 34.98
CA THR A 36 34.76 -18.53 34.70
C THR A 36 33.82 -17.37 34.37
N HIS A 37 34.03 -16.21 34.99
CA HIS A 37 33.27 -15.00 34.71
C HIS A 37 33.50 -14.45 33.30
N LEU A 38 34.72 -14.53 32.75
CA LEU A 38 34.98 -14.11 31.37
C LEU A 38 34.28 -15.02 30.36
N VAL A 39 34.27 -16.32 30.62
CA VAL A 39 33.55 -17.31 29.79
C VAL A 39 32.04 -17.06 29.85
N ALA A 40 31.50 -16.79 31.04
CA ALA A 40 30.08 -16.48 31.20
C ALA A 40 29.69 -15.18 30.46
N ILE A 41 30.49 -14.13 30.57
CA ILE A 41 30.26 -12.87 29.84
C ILE A 41 30.33 -13.09 28.33
N ALA A 42 31.33 -13.82 27.84
CA ALA A 42 31.45 -14.14 26.42
C ALA A 42 30.22 -14.90 25.89
N LEU A 43 29.68 -15.83 26.67
CA LEU A 43 28.49 -16.60 26.31
C LEU A 43 27.22 -15.73 26.27
N VAL A 44 27.09 -14.78 27.20
CA VAL A 44 26.00 -13.79 27.18
C VAL A 44 26.12 -12.88 25.96
N VAL A 45 27.30 -12.36 25.65
CA VAL A 45 27.53 -11.52 24.46
C VAL A 45 27.21 -12.30 23.18
N LEU A 46 27.62 -13.56 23.10
CA LEU A 46 27.30 -14.43 21.97
C LEU A 46 25.78 -14.61 21.81
N ALA A 47 25.05 -14.86 22.91
CA ALA A 47 23.60 -15.02 22.88
C ALA A 47 22.90 -13.75 22.37
N VAL A 48 23.34 -12.57 22.82
CA VAL A 48 22.81 -11.27 22.34
C VAL A 48 23.10 -11.07 20.85
N ALA A 49 24.30 -11.42 20.37
CA ALA A 49 24.65 -11.32 18.96
C ALA A 49 23.77 -12.23 18.09
N VAL A 50 23.55 -13.47 18.52
CA VAL A 50 22.67 -14.44 17.84
C VAL A 50 21.23 -13.93 17.77
N LEU A 51 20.71 -13.39 18.88
CA LEU A 51 19.37 -12.78 18.90
C LEU A 51 19.27 -11.59 17.94
N GLY A 52 20.30 -10.74 17.89
CA GLY A 52 20.36 -9.61 16.96
C GLY A 52 20.29 -10.06 15.49
N VAL A 53 21.07 -11.08 15.11
CA VAL A 53 21.04 -11.66 13.76
C VAL A 53 19.67 -12.25 13.43
N LEU A 54 19.05 -12.96 14.37
CA LEU A 54 17.71 -13.55 14.19
C LEU A 54 16.62 -12.48 13.96
N VAL A 55 16.70 -11.35 14.67
CA VAL A 55 15.76 -10.23 14.49
C VAL A 55 16.00 -9.53 13.16
N GLY A 56 17.26 -9.25 12.81
CA GLY A 56 17.63 -8.61 11.53
C GLY A 56 17.22 -9.43 10.32
N TRP A 57 17.39 -10.75 10.39
CA TRP A 57 17.02 -11.66 9.29
C TRP A 57 15.50 -11.71 9.08
N ARG A 58 14.71 -11.62 10.16
CA ARG A 58 13.25 -11.52 10.06
C ARG A 58 12.80 -10.22 9.42
N SER A 59 13.43 -9.08 9.75
CA SER A 59 13.09 -7.80 9.13
C SER A 59 13.44 -7.75 7.64
N ASP A 60 14.59 -8.28 7.24
CA ASP A 60 15.05 -8.21 5.84
C ASP A 60 14.15 -8.99 4.88
N SER A 61 13.67 -10.17 5.30
CA SER A 61 12.77 -11.01 4.50
C SER A 61 11.35 -10.42 4.31
N SER A 62 10.96 -9.46 5.16
CA SER A 62 9.67 -8.77 5.06
C SER A 62 9.76 -7.55 4.13
N ALA A 63 10.88 -6.84 4.16
CA ALA A 63 11.14 -5.67 3.31
C ALA A 63 11.25 -6.05 1.83
N SER A 64 11.90 -7.17 1.50
CA SER A 64 12.02 -7.64 0.12
C SER A 64 10.67 -8.12 -0.45
N ARG A 65 9.81 -8.76 0.35
CA ARG A 65 8.47 -9.18 -0.09
C ARG A 65 7.55 -7.99 -0.34
N GLU A 66 7.63 -6.96 0.48
CA GLU A 66 6.88 -5.72 0.29
C GLU A 66 7.33 -4.97 -0.98
N LEU A 67 8.64 -4.91 -1.23
CA LEU A 67 9.19 -4.32 -2.45
C LEU A 67 8.70 -5.07 -3.71
N SER A 68 8.73 -6.40 -3.70
CA SER A 68 8.24 -7.21 -4.83
C SER A 68 6.74 -7.03 -5.08
N ARG A 69 5.93 -6.92 -4.02
CA ARG A 69 4.48 -6.64 -4.15
C ARG A 69 4.23 -5.27 -4.77
N ARG A 70 4.91 -4.23 -4.28
CA ARG A 70 4.80 -2.87 -4.83
C ARG A 70 5.27 -2.80 -6.29
N SER A 71 6.34 -3.51 -6.65
CA SER A 71 6.79 -3.57 -8.05
C SER A 71 5.76 -4.25 -8.97
N ALA A 72 5.08 -5.29 -8.49
CA ALA A 72 4.05 -5.97 -9.26
C ALA A 72 2.80 -5.10 -9.43
N GLU A 73 2.41 -4.34 -8.40
CA GLU A 73 1.33 -3.36 -8.48
C GLU A 73 1.65 -2.22 -9.45
N LEU A 74 2.87 -1.70 -9.42
CA LEU A 74 3.31 -0.66 -10.37
C LEU A 74 3.33 -1.16 -11.82
N ALA A 75 3.74 -2.42 -12.05
CA ALA A 75 3.69 -3.02 -13.38
C ALA A 75 2.25 -3.11 -13.91
N GLN A 76 1.30 -3.49 -13.06
CA GLN A 76 -0.12 -3.54 -13.44
C GLN A 76 -0.73 -2.15 -13.69
N ILE A 77 -0.27 -1.12 -12.97
CA ILE A 77 -0.72 0.26 -13.20
C ILE A 77 -0.22 0.77 -14.56
N ASN A 78 1.06 0.51 -14.89
CA ASN A 78 1.62 0.91 -16.17
C ASN A 78 0.93 0.19 -17.34
N GLU A 79 0.67 -1.11 -17.23
CA GLU A 79 -0.06 -1.87 -18.26
C GLU A 79 -1.46 -1.30 -18.51
N ARG A 80 -2.17 -0.90 -17.46
CA ARG A 80 -3.49 -0.26 -17.59
C ARG A 80 -3.41 1.15 -18.18
N ALA A 81 -2.38 1.92 -17.84
CA ALA A 81 -2.15 3.24 -18.41
C ALA A 81 -1.80 3.17 -19.90
N ASP A 82 -0.98 2.21 -20.30
CA ASP A 82 -0.62 1.96 -21.71
C ASP A 82 -1.86 1.56 -22.52
N ARG A 83 -2.71 0.69 -21.96
CA ARG A 83 -3.98 0.30 -22.60
C ARG A 83 -4.95 1.47 -22.78
N LEU A 84 -5.02 2.38 -21.81
CA LEU A 84 -5.82 3.61 -21.93
C LEU A 84 -5.24 4.56 -22.99
N THR A 85 -3.91 4.65 -23.07
CA THR A 85 -3.22 5.46 -24.09
C THR A 85 -3.47 4.90 -25.49
N GLU A 86 -3.44 3.57 -25.64
CA GLU A 86 -3.73 2.90 -26.90
C GLU A 86 -5.21 3.09 -27.31
N LEU A 87 -6.15 2.94 -26.37
CA LEU A 87 -7.57 3.18 -26.64
C LEU A 87 -7.83 4.64 -27.01
N THR A 88 -7.19 5.60 -26.35
CA THR A 88 -7.34 7.02 -26.69
C THR A 88 -6.72 7.36 -28.05
N ALA A 89 -5.60 6.74 -28.43
CA ALA A 89 -5.00 6.89 -29.75
C ALA A 89 -5.86 6.27 -30.87
N GLN A 90 -6.45 5.10 -30.64
CA GLN A 90 -7.37 4.46 -31.58
C GLN A 90 -8.67 5.28 -31.76
N LEU A 91 -9.19 5.85 -30.67
CA LEU A 91 -10.36 6.74 -30.69
C LEU A 91 -10.07 8.09 -31.36
N ALA A 92 -8.82 8.58 -31.32
CA ALA A 92 -8.42 9.81 -32.01
C ALA A 92 -8.31 9.63 -33.54
N ASN A 93 -7.96 8.44 -34.01
CA ASN A 93 -7.77 8.16 -35.45
C ASN A 93 -9.05 7.78 -36.20
N THR A 94 -10.10 7.35 -35.50
CA THR A 94 -11.41 7.04 -36.11
C THR A 94 -12.30 8.26 -35.96
N SER A 95 -12.64 8.95 -37.07
CA SER A 95 -13.59 10.08 -37.30
C SER A 95 -14.51 10.61 -36.17
N ASN A 96 -14.03 10.73 -34.93
CA ASN A 96 -14.76 11.04 -33.71
C ASN A 96 -14.57 12.50 -33.30
N ALA A 97 -14.21 13.36 -34.25
CA ALA A 97 -14.04 14.79 -34.01
C ALA A 97 -15.28 15.44 -33.39
N GLU A 98 -16.48 14.88 -33.60
CA GLU A 98 -17.73 15.35 -33.00
C GLU A 98 -18.02 14.76 -31.61
N LEU A 99 -17.46 13.58 -31.28
CA LEU A 99 -17.75 12.84 -30.05
C LEU A 99 -17.31 13.58 -28.78
N ASN A 100 -16.29 14.44 -28.91
CA ASN A 100 -15.72 15.23 -27.82
C ASN A 100 -15.98 16.74 -27.96
N ARG A 101 -16.89 17.16 -28.87
CA ARG A 101 -17.33 18.56 -28.90
C ARG A 101 -18.23 18.88 -27.71
N PRO A 102 -18.18 20.12 -27.18
CA PRO A 102 -19.16 20.58 -26.21
C PRO A 102 -20.58 20.38 -26.74
N ILE A 103 -21.44 19.73 -25.96
CA ILE A 103 -22.85 19.54 -26.34
C ILE A 103 -23.65 20.73 -25.83
N PRO A 104 -24.24 21.56 -26.71
CA PRO A 104 -25.21 22.55 -26.28
C PRO A 104 -26.45 21.83 -25.72
N ASP A 105 -27.13 22.47 -24.76
CA ASP A 105 -28.38 21.98 -24.17
C ASP A 105 -28.30 20.64 -23.41
N MET A 106 -27.14 20.34 -22.80
CA MET A 106 -26.95 19.11 -22.01
C MET A 106 -28.05 18.91 -20.97
N LEU A 107 -28.47 19.98 -20.28
CA LEU A 107 -29.55 19.92 -19.29
C LEU A 107 -30.86 19.43 -19.89
N SER A 108 -31.29 20.03 -21.00
CA SER A 108 -32.53 19.67 -21.69
C SER A 108 -32.50 18.20 -22.14
N ARG A 109 -31.35 17.71 -22.60
CA ARG A 109 -31.16 16.30 -22.96
C ARG A 109 -31.31 15.39 -21.73
N LEU A 110 -30.63 15.70 -20.62
CA LEU A 110 -30.72 14.92 -19.38
C LEU A 110 -32.16 14.87 -18.85
N GLN A 111 -32.90 15.98 -18.90
CA GLN A 111 -34.31 16.05 -18.50
C GLN A 111 -35.24 15.27 -19.42
N ASN A 112 -34.99 15.29 -20.73
CA ASN A 112 -35.77 14.50 -21.69
C ASN A 112 -35.57 13.00 -21.47
N LEU A 113 -34.33 12.56 -21.23
CA LEU A 113 -34.04 11.17 -20.89
C LEU A 113 -34.63 10.75 -19.55
N ALA A 114 -34.68 11.66 -18.57
CA ALA A 114 -35.36 11.42 -17.29
C ALA A 114 -36.87 11.22 -17.48
N ARG A 115 -37.49 12.04 -18.34
CA ARG A 115 -38.90 11.90 -18.70
C ARG A 115 -39.17 10.57 -19.40
N GLU A 116 -38.29 10.18 -20.32
CA GLU A 116 -38.37 8.91 -21.04
C GLU A 116 -38.21 7.69 -20.12
N ALA A 117 -37.34 7.78 -19.12
CA ALA A 117 -37.23 6.78 -18.06
C ALA A 117 -38.47 6.73 -17.13
N GLY A 118 -39.42 7.65 -17.31
CA GLY A 118 -40.65 7.72 -16.53
C GLY A 118 -40.46 8.26 -15.11
N LEU A 119 -39.39 9.02 -14.86
CA LEU A 119 -39.14 9.66 -13.55
C LEU A 119 -40.26 10.64 -13.22
N ALA A 120 -40.81 10.53 -12.01
CA ALA A 120 -41.88 11.40 -11.53
C ALA A 120 -41.38 12.83 -11.26
N THR A 121 -40.16 12.96 -10.77
CA THR A 121 -39.49 14.25 -10.55
C THR A 121 -38.33 14.38 -11.52
N LEU A 122 -38.38 15.40 -12.38
CA LEU A 122 -37.29 15.66 -13.32
C LEU A 122 -36.07 16.23 -12.59
N PRO A 123 -34.85 15.78 -12.97
CA PRO A 123 -33.61 16.34 -12.43
C PRO A 123 -33.48 17.83 -12.79
N ASP A 124 -33.09 18.66 -11.82
CA ASP A 124 -32.83 20.08 -12.01
C ASP A 124 -31.42 20.32 -12.61
N VAL A 125 -30.94 21.56 -12.65
CA VAL A 125 -29.61 21.90 -13.17
C VAL A 125 -28.51 21.18 -12.36
N PRO A 126 -27.65 20.34 -12.97
CA PRO A 126 -26.55 19.72 -12.24
C PRO A 126 -25.54 20.78 -11.81
N ARG A 127 -24.80 20.52 -10.73
CA ARG A 127 -23.57 21.26 -10.46
C ARG A 127 -22.51 20.79 -11.44
N THR A 128 -21.90 21.74 -12.14
CA THR A 128 -20.86 21.44 -13.12
C THR A 128 -19.50 21.80 -12.57
N ASP A 129 -18.59 20.83 -12.57
CA ASP A 129 -17.17 21.06 -12.28
C ASP A 129 -16.31 20.63 -13.47
N ASN A 130 -15.34 21.48 -13.82
CA ASN A 130 -14.45 21.26 -14.95
C ASN A 130 -13.05 20.95 -14.43
N GLU A 131 -12.47 19.88 -14.93
CA GLU A 131 -11.10 19.48 -14.63
C GLU A 131 -10.29 19.58 -15.92
N ALA A 132 -9.27 20.44 -15.91
CA ALA A 132 -8.45 20.72 -17.08
C ALA A 132 -7.35 19.67 -17.27
N PHE A 133 -7.12 19.29 -18.52
CA PHE A 133 -6.02 18.48 -19.02
C PHE A 133 -5.38 19.23 -20.20
N ASP A 134 -4.17 18.84 -20.62
CA ASP A 134 -3.37 19.61 -21.61
C ASP A 134 -4.13 20.00 -22.89
N ASN A 135 -4.98 19.11 -23.44
CA ASN A 135 -5.75 19.33 -24.67
C ASN A 135 -7.25 18.99 -24.52
N ALA A 136 -7.71 18.80 -23.28
CA ALA A 136 -9.07 18.36 -22.99
C ALA A 136 -9.54 18.91 -21.64
N ARG A 137 -10.84 18.91 -21.42
CA ARG A 137 -11.43 19.09 -20.09
C ARG A 137 -12.38 17.94 -19.81
N ARG A 138 -12.42 17.49 -18.56
CA ARG A 138 -13.48 16.62 -18.08
C ARG A 138 -14.54 17.49 -17.43
N VAL A 139 -15.75 17.43 -17.95
CA VAL A 139 -16.92 18.09 -17.38
C VAL A 139 -17.68 17.07 -16.55
N ASN A 140 -17.84 17.35 -15.26
CA ASN A 140 -18.60 16.52 -14.34
C ASN A 140 -19.96 17.18 -14.07
N TYR A 141 -21.04 16.43 -14.25
CA TYR A 141 -22.42 16.85 -13.98
C TYR A 141 -22.92 16.14 -12.73
N ARG A 142 -22.98 16.88 -11.63
CA ARG A 142 -23.22 16.33 -10.30
C ARG A 142 -24.62 16.62 -9.78
N TYR A 143 -25.28 15.57 -9.34
CA TYR A 143 -26.56 15.57 -8.65
C TYR A 143 -26.37 15.11 -7.21
N ASP A 144 -26.32 16.07 -6.26
CA ASP A 144 -26.08 15.82 -4.83
C ASP A 144 -27.39 15.62 -4.06
N ALA A 145 -27.41 14.78 -3.02
CA ALA A 145 -28.60 14.63 -2.14
C ALA A 145 -28.88 15.87 -1.30
N ARG A 146 -27.85 16.71 -1.09
CA ARG A 146 -27.97 17.97 -0.34
C ARG A 146 -28.43 19.13 -1.21
N SER A 147 -28.45 18.96 -2.54
CA SER A 147 -28.96 19.97 -3.43
C SER A 147 -30.48 19.90 -3.50
N ARG A 148 -31.14 21.00 -3.85
CA ARG A 148 -32.55 20.97 -4.30
C ARG A 148 -32.75 20.06 -5.53
N ASN A 149 -31.63 19.66 -6.15
CA ASN A 149 -31.55 18.97 -7.43
C ASN A 149 -31.40 17.46 -7.25
N GLN A 150 -31.76 16.92 -6.08
CA GLN A 150 -31.65 15.49 -5.81
C GLN A 150 -32.64 14.71 -6.67
N VAL A 151 -32.14 13.66 -7.32
CA VAL A 151 -32.97 12.79 -8.14
C VAL A 151 -33.65 11.77 -7.25
N ARG A 152 -34.99 11.77 -7.24
CA ARG A 152 -35.79 10.89 -6.40
C ARG A 152 -36.94 10.28 -7.20
N ASP A 153 -37.20 9.00 -6.95
CA ASP A 153 -38.38 8.32 -7.51
C ASP A 153 -38.81 7.19 -6.57
N ALA A 154 -40.09 6.81 -6.61
CA ALA A 154 -40.60 5.66 -5.87
C ALA A 154 -39.97 4.34 -6.37
N SER A 155 -39.63 4.27 -7.67
CA SER A 155 -39.04 3.10 -8.31
C SER A 155 -37.55 3.26 -8.55
N LEU A 156 -36.76 2.35 -7.96
CA LEU A 156 -35.33 2.22 -8.24
C LEU A 156 -35.06 1.91 -9.73
N GLU A 157 -35.91 1.10 -10.34
CA GLU A 157 -35.76 0.68 -11.74
C GLU A 157 -35.73 1.89 -12.68
N LYS A 158 -36.58 2.89 -12.44
CA LYS A 158 -36.63 4.11 -13.25
C LYS A 158 -35.37 4.96 -13.11
N LEU A 159 -34.81 5.04 -11.91
CA LEU A 159 -33.55 5.76 -11.66
C LEU A 159 -32.39 5.10 -12.43
N LEU A 160 -32.29 3.77 -12.37
CA LEU A 160 -31.28 3.01 -13.10
C LEU A 160 -31.48 3.09 -14.62
N THR A 161 -32.74 3.05 -15.06
CA THR A 161 -33.10 3.21 -16.49
C THR A 161 -32.66 4.58 -17.00
N TRP A 162 -32.89 5.65 -16.23
CA TRP A 162 -32.41 6.98 -16.59
C TRP A 162 -30.89 7.03 -16.73
N VAL A 163 -30.14 6.45 -15.78
CA VAL A 163 -28.67 6.38 -15.85
C VAL A 163 -28.21 5.65 -17.12
N ASN A 164 -28.83 4.50 -17.43
CA ASN A 164 -28.50 3.74 -18.63
C ASN A 164 -28.77 4.54 -19.91
N LEU A 165 -29.94 5.16 -20.03
CA LEU A 165 -30.31 6.01 -21.16
C LEU A 165 -29.32 7.17 -21.36
N VAL A 166 -28.86 7.79 -20.27
CA VAL A 166 -27.86 8.86 -20.32
C VAL A 166 -26.53 8.35 -20.89
N THR A 167 -26.04 7.21 -20.40
CA THR A 167 -24.76 6.64 -20.88
C THR A 167 -24.83 6.08 -22.30
N GLU A 168 -26.00 5.59 -22.73
CA GLU A 168 -26.19 5.01 -24.06
C GLU A 168 -26.39 6.10 -25.12
N ARG A 169 -27.17 7.14 -24.81
CA ARG A 169 -27.62 8.13 -25.81
C ARG A 169 -26.80 9.41 -25.84
N ILE A 170 -25.96 9.66 -24.83
CA ILE A 170 -25.04 10.81 -24.82
C ILE A 170 -23.62 10.30 -25.08
N PRO A 171 -23.08 10.49 -26.29
CA PRO A 171 -21.77 9.96 -26.66
C PRO A 171 -20.66 10.47 -25.73
N GLY A 172 -19.83 9.56 -25.22
CA GLY A 172 -18.72 9.86 -24.31
C GLY A 172 -19.10 10.15 -22.86
N MET A 173 -20.40 10.10 -22.53
CA MET A 173 -20.88 10.22 -21.15
C MET A 173 -20.70 8.90 -20.40
N HIS A 174 -20.19 8.96 -19.19
CA HIS A 174 -20.07 7.81 -18.31
C HIS A 174 -20.43 8.18 -16.87
N VAL A 175 -20.77 7.18 -16.06
CA VAL A 175 -21.01 7.36 -14.62
C VAL A 175 -19.66 7.37 -13.90
N ARG A 176 -19.33 8.49 -13.26
CA ARG A 176 -18.15 8.62 -12.41
C ARG A 176 -18.43 8.12 -11.00
N GLN A 177 -19.60 8.45 -10.48
CA GLN A 177 -20.02 8.06 -9.14
C GLN A 177 -21.54 7.90 -9.11
N ILE A 178 -22.02 6.89 -8.42
CA ILE A 178 -23.44 6.68 -8.13
C ILE A 178 -23.59 6.23 -6.67
N SER A 179 -24.54 6.82 -5.97
CA SER A 179 -24.91 6.46 -4.60
C SER A 179 -26.43 6.40 -4.51
N LEU A 180 -26.95 5.28 -4.02
CA LEU A 180 -28.38 5.04 -3.89
C LEU A 180 -28.71 4.89 -2.41
N THR A 181 -29.67 5.69 -1.94
CA THR A 181 -30.12 5.67 -0.55
C THR A 181 -31.62 5.41 -0.51
N PRO A 182 -32.07 4.30 0.11
CA PRO A 182 -33.50 4.07 0.32
C PRO A 182 -34.05 5.08 1.33
N GLN A 183 -35.25 5.58 1.06
CA GLN A 183 -36.06 6.43 1.94
C GLN A 183 -37.41 5.76 2.19
N ALA A 184 -38.19 6.25 3.16
CA ALA A 184 -39.42 5.59 3.62
C ALA A 184 -40.38 5.15 2.49
N ASN A 185 -40.55 5.97 1.44
CA ASN A 185 -41.44 5.69 0.30
C ASN A 185 -40.78 5.94 -1.07
N ALA A 186 -39.45 6.10 -1.11
CA ALA A 186 -38.75 6.49 -2.34
C ALA A 186 -37.28 6.09 -2.30
N TRP A 187 -36.65 6.13 -3.47
CA TRP A 187 -35.21 6.05 -3.63
C TRP A 187 -34.66 7.44 -3.91
N SER A 188 -33.53 7.73 -3.27
CA SER A 188 -32.72 8.90 -3.56
C SER A 188 -31.46 8.45 -4.29
N MET A 189 -31.13 9.13 -5.38
CA MET A 189 -29.90 8.91 -6.11
C MET A 189 -29.03 10.16 -6.12
N GLU A 190 -27.78 9.98 -5.71
CA GLU A 190 -26.70 10.90 -6.05
C GLU A 190 -25.93 10.32 -7.22
N VAL A 191 -25.73 11.10 -8.27
CA VAL A 191 -25.00 10.63 -9.45
C VAL A 191 -24.12 11.75 -9.98
N THR A 192 -22.90 11.39 -10.33
CA THR A 192 -21.97 12.24 -11.07
C THR A 192 -21.74 11.61 -12.42
N PHE A 193 -22.24 12.26 -13.47
CA PHE A 193 -21.87 11.92 -14.84
C PHE A 193 -20.61 12.68 -15.22
N ALA A 194 -19.75 12.08 -16.03
CA ALA A 194 -18.55 12.71 -16.54
C ALA A 194 -18.45 12.52 -18.04
N ARG A 195 -17.93 13.55 -18.72
CA ARG A 195 -17.65 13.52 -20.15
C ARG A 195 -16.36 14.27 -20.44
N TYR A 196 -15.54 13.71 -21.32
CA TYR A 196 -14.35 14.39 -21.83
C TYR A 196 -14.73 15.25 -23.03
N GLU A 197 -14.33 16.50 -23.00
CA GLU A 197 -14.50 17.46 -24.07
C GLU A 197 -13.13 17.96 -24.51
N ARG A 198 -12.93 18.16 -25.81
CA ARG A 198 -11.71 18.83 -26.29
C ARG A 198 -11.78 20.31 -25.97
N LEU A 199 -10.63 20.88 -25.62
CA LEU A 199 -10.47 22.33 -25.58
C LEU A 199 -10.35 22.79 -27.05
N GLU A 200 -11.21 23.73 -27.45
CA GLU A 200 -11.11 24.40 -28.76
C GLU A 200 -9.94 25.38 -28.79
#